data_AF-A0A813I308-F1
#
_entry.id   AF-A0A813I308-F1
#
_cell.length_a   1.000
_cell.length_b   1.000
_cell.length_c   1.000
_cell.angle_alpha   90.00
_cell.angle_beta   90.00
_cell.angle_gamma   90.00
#
_symmetry.space_group_name_H-M   'P 1'
#
loop_
_entity.id
_entity.type
_entity.pdbx_description
1 polymer ?
#
loop_
_entity_poly.entity_id
_entity_poly.type
_entity_poly.pdbx_seq_one_letter_code
_entity_poly.pdbx_strand_id
1 'polypeptide(L)'
;MRSVEPLVATREDVVLPSDMFSSCTGKLFVRINNPKTAKRGNARFQHGSVCSEAVVAFVEAVLGPLQRTDLLWFSQSAYRRRFDKLLALVGVSKNYYTPGGLRGGGAVRDFVINGDIANLMWKMRITSQSTLAHYLQEVVTEQSLLRLPEGSRNILKLLSRISLALRLVAIASLNSGCAKPLVQVLFNSE
;
A
#
# COMPACT_ATOMS: atom_id res chain seq x y z
N MET A 1 1.13 4.72 4.78
CA MET A 1 2.15 5.64 4.20
C MET A 1 1.47 6.92 3.69
N ARG A 2 2.15 8.06 3.57
CA ARG A 2 1.62 9.27 2.90
C ARG A 2 1.98 9.22 1.41
N SER A 3 1.19 9.83 0.54
CA SER A 3 1.32 9.70 -0.92
C SER A 3 2.66 10.16 -1.50
N VAL A 4 3.39 11.04 -0.79
CA VAL A 4 4.69 11.58 -1.23
C VAL A 4 5.89 10.78 -0.73
N GLU A 5 5.73 10.00 0.33
CA GLU A 5 6.82 9.20 0.92
C GLU A 5 7.41 8.14 -0.05
N PRO A 6 6.62 7.42 -0.90
CA PRO A 6 7.18 6.46 -1.84
C PRO A 6 7.93 7.07 -3.04
N LEU A 7 7.87 8.38 -3.26
CA LEU A 7 8.39 9.01 -4.49
C LEU A 7 9.92 9.18 -4.51
N VAL A 8 10.54 9.17 -3.33
CA VAL A 8 11.99 9.28 -3.16
C VAL A 8 12.59 7.97 -2.63
N ALA A 9 11.75 6.94 -2.49
CA ALA A 9 12.17 5.65 -1.94
C ALA A 9 12.88 4.83 -3.01
N THR A 10 14.00 4.21 -2.61
CA THR A 10 14.72 3.24 -3.43
C THR A 10 14.45 1.82 -2.95
N ARG A 11 14.95 0.82 -3.68
CA ARG A 11 14.91 -0.58 -3.24
C ARG A 11 15.59 -0.80 -1.89
N GLU A 12 16.65 -0.05 -1.58
CA GLU A 12 17.35 -0.08 -0.28
C GLU A 12 16.45 0.33 0.90
N ASP A 13 15.41 1.12 0.64
CA ASP A 13 14.45 1.51 1.66
C ASP A 13 13.43 0.41 1.98
N VAL A 14 13.45 -0.71 1.28
CA VAL A 14 12.59 -1.86 1.54
C VAL A 14 13.45 -3.03 1.98
N VAL A 15 13.13 -3.61 3.14
CA VAL A 15 13.75 -4.85 3.60
C VAL A 15 12.77 -5.97 3.30
N LEU A 16 13.10 -6.76 2.28
CA LEU A 16 12.36 -7.94 1.86
C LEU A 16 12.71 -9.15 2.74
N PRO A 17 11.82 -10.15 2.87
CA PRO A 17 12.16 -11.44 3.46
C PRO A 17 13.48 -12.03 2.95
N SER A 18 13.78 -11.95 1.65
CA SER A 18 15.05 -12.45 1.08
C SER A 18 16.28 -11.66 1.52
N ASP A 19 16.11 -10.42 1.98
CA ASP A 19 17.20 -9.60 2.52
C ASP A 19 17.50 -9.93 3.99
N MET A 20 16.61 -10.66 4.68
CA MET A 20 16.73 -10.94 6.10
C MET A 20 17.44 -12.28 6.35
N PHE A 21 18.40 -12.28 7.27
CA PHE A 21 19.07 -13.51 7.73
C PHE A 21 18.24 -14.34 8.72
N SER A 22 17.06 -13.84 9.13
CA SER A 22 16.19 -14.51 10.11
C SER A 22 15.04 -15.23 9.42
N SER A 23 14.61 -16.34 10.01
CA SER A 23 13.46 -17.16 9.59
C SER A 23 12.09 -16.47 9.81
N CYS A 24 12.06 -15.15 9.97
CA CYS A 24 10.83 -14.35 10.05
C CYS A 24 10.19 -14.24 8.66
N THR A 25 9.67 -15.36 8.16
CA THR A 25 8.96 -15.46 6.89
C THR A 25 7.61 -14.75 7.00
N GLY A 26 7.36 -13.77 6.15
CA GLY A 26 6.01 -13.17 6.00
C GLY A 26 5.86 -11.71 6.44
N LYS A 27 6.96 -11.00 6.73
CA LYS A 27 6.94 -9.54 6.90
C LYS A 27 7.97 -8.87 6.00
N LEU A 28 7.60 -7.72 5.46
CA LEU A 28 8.56 -6.78 4.90
C LEU A 28 8.52 -5.48 5.70
N PHE A 29 9.63 -4.76 5.67
CA PHE A 29 9.76 -3.45 6.31
C PHE A 29 10.05 -2.39 5.26
N VAL A 30 9.47 -1.21 5.44
CA VAL A 30 9.71 -0.05 4.60
C VAL A 30 10.28 1.06 5.49
N ARG A 31 11.52 1.45 5.23
CA ARG A 31 12.14 2.64 5.78
C ARG A 31 11.53 3.87 5.10
N ILE A 32 11.17 4.84 5.91
CA ILE A 32 10.66 6.13 5.47
C ILE A 32 11.71 7.17 5.83
N ASN A 33 12.42 7.63 4.80
CA ASN A 33 13.43 8.66 4.93
C ASN A 33 12.79 10.05 5.09
N ASN A 34 13.43 10.90 5.89
CA ASN A 34 13.04 12.29 6.13
C ASN A 34 11.53 12.48 6.38
N PRO A 35 10.95 11.79 7.38
CA PRO A 35 9.53 11.91 7.66
C PRO A 35 9.20 13.37 7.98
N LYS A 36 7.99 13.84 7.61
CA LYS A 36 7.53 15.23 7.86
C LYS A 36 7.71 15.67 9.34
N THR A 37 7.76 14.72 10.26
CA THR A 37 7.96 14.92 11.70
C THR A 37 9.43 15.02 12.13
N ALA A 38 10.41 14.72 11.27
CA ALA A 38 11.84 14.82 11.55
C ALA A 38 12.24 16.25 11.96
N LYS A 39 11.57 17.26 11.39
CA LYS A 39 11.75 18.68 11.75
C LYS A 39 11.20 19.06 13.13
N ARG A 40 10.54 18.14 13.85
CA ARG A 40 9.91 18.38 15.17
C ARG A 40 10.54 17.54 16.29
N GLY A 41 11.83 17.18 16.16
CA GLY A 41 12.56 16.41 17.18
C GLY A 41 12.25 14.91 17.23
N ASN A 42 11.42 14.39 16.32
CA ASN A 42 11.12 12.97 16.23
C ASN A 42 12.18 12.19 15.44
N ALA A 43 12.19 10.86 15.62
CA ALA A 43 13.15 9.95 14.98
C ALA A 43 13.38 10.26 13.49
N ARG A 44 14.67 10.34 13.11
CA ARG A 44 15.14 10.62 11.74
C ARG A 44 14.69 9.56 10.73
N PHE A 45 14.41 8.35 11.22
CA PHE A 45 13.93 7.21 10.45
C PHE A 45 12.64 6.68 11.07
N GLN A 46 11.68 6.34 10.22
CA GLN A 46 10.46 5.66 10.62
C GLN A 46 10.33 4.39 9.79
N HIS A 47 9.73 3.36 10.37
CA HIS A 47 9.55 2.07 9.71
C HIS A 47 8.06 1.76 9.62
N GLY A 48 7.62 1.35 8.44
CA GLY A 48 6.36 0.65 8.26
C GLY A 48 6.64 -0.84 8.12
N SER A 49 5.70 -1.68 8.57
CA SER A 49 5.73 -3.11 8.29
C SER A 49 4.47 -3.50 7.52
N VAL A 50 4.60 -4.51 6.67
CA VAL A 50 3.49 -5.18 6.00
C VAL A 50 3.55 -6.65 6.39
N CYS A 51 2.46 -7.15 6.97
CA CYS A 51 2.38 -8.52 7.51
C CYS A 51 1.47 -9.45 6.70
N SER A 52 0.93 -8.98 5.57
CA SER A 52 0.11 -9.84 4.72
C SER A 52 1.00 -10.63 3.79
N GLU A 53 1.07 -11.94 4.00
CA GLU A 53 1.92 -12.87 3.25
C GLU A 53 1.77 -12.70 1.73
N ALA A 54 0.53 -12.59 1.23
CA ALA A 54 0.27 -12.37 -0.19
C ALA A 54 0.78 -11.01 -0.71
N VAL A 55 0.70 -9.93 0.08
CA VAL A 55 1.32 -8.65 -0.30
C VAL A 55 2.83 -8.78 -0.28
N VAL A 56 3.37 -9.45 0.73
CA VAL A 56 4.81 -9.65 0.90
C VAL A 56 5.37 -10.42 -0.29
N ALA A 57 4.77 -11.55 -0.65
CA ALA A 57 5.18 -12.36 -1.79
C ALA A 57 5.11 -11.58 -3.12
N PHE A 58 4.08 -10.75 -3.31
CA PHE A 58 4.01 -9.91 -4.49
C PHE A 58 5.10 -8.84 -4.53
N VAL A 59 5.31 -8.13 -3.42
CA VAL A 59 6.34 -7.09 -3.34
C VAL A 59 7.72 -7.72 -3.50
N GLU A 60 7.93 -8.93 -2.97
CA GLU A 60 9.12 -9.75 -3.20
C GLU A 60 9.35 -10.01 -4.69
N ALA A 61 8.33 -10.50 -5.40
CA ALA A 61 8.44 -10.80 -6.82
C ALA A 61 8.70 -9.55 -7.69
N VAL A 62 8.17 -8.39 -7.29
CA VAL A 62 8.30 -7.14 -8.04
C VAL A 62 9.60 -6.39 -7.72
N LEU A 63 10.01 -6.36 -6.46
CA LEU A 63 11.16 -5.57 -6.00
C LEU A 63 12.43 -6.40 -5.80
N GLY A 64 12.32 -7.72 -5.59
CA GLY A 64 13.46 -8.62 -5.39
C GLY A 64 14.50 -8.54 -6.49
N PRO A 65 14.11 -8.51 -7.79
CA PRO A 65 15.05 -8.38 -8.89
C PRO A 65 15.72 -7.00 -9.06
N LEU A 66 15.25 -5.96 -8.35
CA LEU A 66 15.78 -4.59 -8.51
C LEU A 66 17.12 -4.41 -7.79
N GLN A 67 17.96 -3.52 -8.31
CA GLN A 67 19.18 -3.10 -7.63
C GLN A 67 18.84 -2.18 -6.45
N ARG A 68 19.69 -2.17 -5.42
CA ARG A 68 19.48 -1.36 -4.19
C ARG A 68 19.20 0.12 -4.47
N THR A 69 19.85 0.69 -5.49
CA THR A 69 19.74 2.10 -5.87
C THR A 69 18.54 2.42 -6.76
N ASP A 70 17.81 1.41 -7.23
CA ASP A 70 16.66 1.62 -8.12
C ASP A 70 15.53 2.34 -7.40
N LEU A 71 14.96 3.37 -8.05
CA LEU A 71 13.79 4.09 -7.55
C LEU A 71 12.54 3.20 -7.63
N LEU A 72 11.78 3.14 -6.54
CA LEU A 72 10.50 2.44 -6.52
C LEU A 72 9.44 3.14 -7.36
N TRP A 73 9.52 4.47 -7.42
CA TRP A 73 8.59 5.31 -8.18
C TRP A 73 9.32 6.49 -8.81
N PHE A 74 9.08 6.70 -10.10
CA PHE A 74 9.76 7.75 -10.87
C PHE A 74 9.19 9.15 -10.65
N SER A 75 7.87 9.28 -10.46
CA SER A 75 7.24 10.59 -10.27
C SER A 75 5.85 10.53 -9.62
N GLN A 76 5.43 11.64 -9.01
CA GLN A 76 4.09 11.80 -8.44
C GLN A 76 2.99 11.66 -9.49
N SER A 77 3.23 12.22 -10.69
CA SER A 77 2.29 12.15 -11.81
C SER A 77 2.13 10.72 -12.32
N ALA A 78 3.21 9.95 -12.40
CA ALA A 78 3.17 8.55 -12.78
C ALA A 78 2.42 7.71 -11.74
N TYR A 79 2.69 7.93 -10.46
CA TYR A 79 1.98 7.27 -9.36
C TYR A 79 0.47 7.55 -9.40
N ARG A 80 0.09 8.83 -9.53
CA ARG A 80 -1.31 9.25 -9.66
C ARG A 80 -1.99 8.62 -10.87
N ARG A 81 -1.33 8.62 -12.04
CA ARG A 81 -1.87 8.05 -13.27
C ARG A 81 -2.10 6.55 -13.15
N ARG A 82 -1.18 5.79 -12.54
CA ARG A 82 -1.38 4.35 -12.28
C ARG A 82 -2.53 4.11 -11.31
N PHE A 83 -2.63 4.93 -10.26
CA PHE A 83 -3.75 4.87 -9.33
C PHE A 83 -5.10 5.14 -10.01
N ASP A 84 -5.19 6.17 -10.86
CA ASP A 84 -6.41 6.48 -11.61
C ASP A 84 -6.81 5.34 -12.57
N LYS A 85 -5.82 4.68 -13.20
CA LYS A 85 -6.08 3.48 -14.00
C LYS A 85 -6.66 2.34 -13.16
N LEU A 86 -6.13 2.10 -11.95
CA LEU A 86 -6.65 1.10 -11.04
C LEU A 86 -8.09 1.39 -10.62
N LEU A 87 -8.42 2.66 -10.35
CA LEU A 87 -9.79 3.06 -10.06
C LEU A 87 -10.71 2.82 -11.26
N ALA A 88 -10.28 3.19 -12.47
CA ALA A 88 -11.05 2.96 -13.68
C ALA A 88 -11.34 1.46 -13.92
N LEU A 89 -10.35 0.59 -13.66
CA LEU A 89 -10.50 -0.86 -13.79
C LEU A 89 -11.57 -1.45 -12.86
N VAL A 90 -11.77 -0.85 -11.69
CA VAL A 90 -12.83 -1.27 -10.74
C VAL A 90 -14.11 -0.44 -10.90
N GLY A 91 -14.24 0.32 -12.00
CA GLY A 91 -15.41 1.14 -12.27
C GLY A 91 -15.58 2.33 -11.33
N VAL A 92 -14.51 2.80 -10.71
CA VAL A 92 -14.53 3.93 -9.78
C VAL A 92 -13.94 5.16 -10.46
N SER A 93 -14.65 6.29 -10.40
CA SER A 93 -14.13 7.55 -10.94
C SER A 93 -12.96 8.08 -10.10
N LYS A 94 -11.95 8.65 -10.77
CA LYS A 94 -10.74 9.23 -10.16
C LYS A 94 -10.99 10.34 -9.13
N ASN A 95 -12.24 10.83 -9.03
CA ASN A 95 -12.64 11.87 -8.10
C ASN A 95 -13.06 11.32 -6.73
N TYR A 96 -13.33 10.01 -6.62
CA TYR A 96 -13.81 9.40 -5.36
C TYR A 96 -12.70 9.14 -4.36
N TYR A 97 -11.54 8.68 -4.83
CA TYR A 97 -10.42 8.34 -3.98
C TYR A 97 -9.15 9.02 -4.45
N THR A 98 -8.30 9.35 -3.49
CA THR A 98 -6.92 9.76 -3.74
C THR A 98 -5.99 8.75 -3.08
N PRO A 99 -4.74 8.62 -3.54
CA PRO A 99 -3.78 7.76 -2.86
C PRO A 99 -3.57 8.11 -1.38
N GLY A 100 -3.78 9.38 -1.01
CA GLY A 100 -3.68 9.84 0.38
C GLY A 100 -4.87 9.41 1.22
N GLY A 101 -6.07 9.38 0.61
CA GLY A 101 -7.32 8.95 1.24
C GLY A 101 -7.30 7.47 1.66
N LEU A 102 -6.54 6.61 0.97
CA LEU A 102 -6.38 5.20 1.36
C LEU A 102 -5.80 5.03 2.77
N ARG A 103 -4.98 5.99 3.24
CA ARG A 103 -4.45 5.97 4.60
C ARG A 103 -5.57 6.07 5.65
N GLY A 104 -6.56 6.92 5.40
CA GLY A 104 -7.71 7.08 6.28
C GLY A 104 -8.57 5.81 6.32
N GLY A 105 -8.87 5.24 5.14
CA GLY A 105 -9.61 3.97 5.07
C GLY A 105 -8.89 2.80 5.77
N GLY A 106 -7.57 2.71 5.63
CA GLY A 106 -6.76 1.72 6.34
C GLY A 106 -6.78 1.90 7.87
N ALA A 107 -6.81 3.16 8.34
CA ALA A 107 -6.91 3.47 9.76
C ALA A 107 -8.23 3.00 10.37
N VAL A 108 -9.35 3.30 9.69
CA VAL A 108 -10.68 2.85 10.13
C VAL A 108 -10.77 1.33 10.14
N ARG A 109 -10.25 0.67 9.10
CA ARG A 109 -10.23 -0.81 9.05
C ARG A 109 -9.45 -1.41 10.22
N ASP A 110 -8.27 -0.88 10.52
CA ASP A 110 -7.44 -1.35 11.63
C ASP A 110 -8.10 -1.07 12.99
N PHE A 111 -8.77 0.08 13.13
CA PHE A 111 -9.58 0.40 14.30
C PHE A 111 -10.75 -0.57 14.50
N VAL A 112 -11.52 -0.86 13.44
CA VAL A 112 -12.66 -1.78 13.49
C VAL A 112 -12.23 -3.21 13.84
N ILE A 113 -11.06 -3.66 13.38
CA ILE A 113 -10.55 -5.01 13.67
C ILE A 113 -9.93 -5.08 15.07
N ASN A 114 -9.06 -4.14 15.42
CA ASN A 114 -8.18 -4.28 16.58
C ASN A 114 -8.57 -3.39 17.77
N GLY A 115 -9.28 -2.28 17.55
CA GLY A 115 -9.73 -1.35 18.60
C GLY A 115 -8.63 -0.59 19.37
N ASP A 116 -7.36 -0.97 19.21
CA ASP A 116 -6.24 -0.40 19.95
C ASP A 116 -5.79 0.94 19.35
N ILE A 117 -6.22 2.02 20.01
CA ILE A 117 -5.89 3.40 19.65
C ILE A 117 -4.38 3.66 19.73
N ALA A 118 -3.68 3.14 20.72
CA ALA A 118 -2.25 3.42 20.90
C ALA A 118 -1.42 2.77 19.79
N ASN A 119 -1.70 1.51 19.48
CA ASN A 119 -1.08 0.80 18.36
C ASN A 119 -1.45 1.43 17.02
N LEU A 120 -2.71 1.86 16.85
CA LEU A 120 -3.15 2.56 15.65
C LEU A 120 -2.42 3.90 15.46
N MET A 121 -2.30 4.71 16.52
CA MET A 121 -1.53 5.96 16.51
C MET A 121 -0.07 5.71 16.14
N TRP A 122 0.53 4.63 16.67
CA TRP A 122 1.89 4.23 16.35
C TRP A 122 2.05 3.83 14.88
N LYS A 123 1.21 2.91 14.36
CA LYS A 123 1.17 2.51 12.94
C LYS A 123 0.91 3.69 12.00
N MET A 124 0.01 4.58 12.39
CA MET A 124 -0.33 5.79 11.67
C MET A 124 0.65 6.93 11.92
N ARG A 125 1.65 6.78 12.78
CA ARG A 125 2.65 7.83 13.05
C ARG A 125 1.97 9.17 13.37
N ILE A 126 0.88 9.11 14.12
CA ILE A 126 0.10 10.24 14.61
C ILE A 126 0.40 10.37 16.11
N THR A 127 0.78 11.57 16.54
CA THR A 127 1.09 11.85 17.95
C THR A 127 -0.09 12.42 18.72
N SER A 128 -1.05 13.06 18.04
CA SER A 128 -2.23 13.65 18.67
C SER A 128 -3.48 12.79 18.45
N GLN A 129 -4.17 12.44 19.54
CA GLN A 129 -5.47 11.78 19.46
C GLN A 129 -6.51 12.64 18.73
N SER A 130 -6.43 13.98 18.81
CA SER A 130 -7.34 14.85 18.04
C SER A 130 -7.19 14.67 16.53
N THR A 131 -5.97 14.48 16.05
CA THR A 131 -5.70 14.18 14.64
C THR A 131 -6.22 12.80 14.25
N LEU A 132 -6.08 11.81 15.13
CA LEU A 132 -6.67 10.49 14.89
C LEU A 132 -8.21 10.56 14.87
N ALA A 133 -8.81 11.34 15.77
CA ALA A 133 -10.25 11.55 15.81
C ALA A 133 -10.77 12.11 14.48
N HIS A 134 -10.07 13.07 13.85
CA HIS A 134 -10.44 13.51 12.49
C HIS A 134 -10.44 12.34 11.49
N TYR A 135 -9.44 11.46 11.51
CA TYR A 135 -9.47 10.28 10.64
C TYR A 135 -10.63 9.34 10.96
N LEU A 136 -10.96 9.10 12.24
CA LEU A 136 -12.03 8.16 12.60
C LEU A 136 -13.44 8.76 12.43
N GLN A 137 -13.59 10.06 12.62
CA GLN A 137 -14.86 10.80 12.52
C GLN A 137 -15.18 11.20 11.07
N GLU A 138 -14.17 11.60 10.27
CA GLU A 138 -14.38 11.93 8.86
C GLU A 138 -14.46 10.69 7.97
N VAL A 139 -13.81 9.57 8.34
CA VAL A 139 -13.73 8.41 7.47
C VAL A 139 -14.92 7.49 7.69
N VAL A 140 -15.94 7.90 6.97
CA VAL A 140 -17.09 7.12 6.57
C VAL A 140 -16.69 6.17 5.43
N THR A 141 -15.72 5.26 5.63
CA THR A 141 -15.29 4.36 4.54
C THR A 141 -16.47 3.52 4.04
N GLU A 142 -17.33 3.06 4.96
CA GLU A 142 -18.50 2.26 4.61
C GLU A 142 -19.55 3.07 3.84
N GLN A 143 -19.91 4.30 4.24
CA GLN A 143 -20.85 5.08 3.42
C GLN A 143 -20.20 5.60 2.12
N SER A 144 -18.88 5.74 2.04
CA SER A 144 -18.21 6.06 0.76
C SER A 144 -18.37 4.93 -0.26
N LEU A 145 -18.30 3.68 0.20
CA LEU A 145 -18.54 2.51 -0.65
C LEU A 145 -20.00 2.42 -1.08
N LEU A 146 -20.95 2.83 -0.22
CA LEU A 146 -22.38 2.89 -0.58
C LEU A 146 -22.66 3.88 -1.72
N ARG A 147 -21.87 4.94 -1.86
CA ARG A 147 -22.01 5.95 -2.93
C ARG A 147 -21.43 5.50 -4.28
N LEU A 148 -20.76 4.36 -4.34
CA LEU A 148 -20.24 3.81 -5.59
C LEU A 148 -21.36 3.14 -6.40
N PRO A 149 -21.28 3.14 -7.74
CA PRO A 149 -22.19 2.36 -8.59
C PRO A 149 -22.19 0.88 -8.21
N GLU A 150 -23.33 0.21 -8.41
CA GLU A 150 -23.48 -1.19 -8.03
C GLU A 150 -22.46 -2.11 -8.70
N GLY A 151 -22.19 -1.91 -9.99
CA GLY A 151 -21.16 -2.65 -10.72
C GLY A 151 -19.79 -2.54 -10.06
N SER A 152 -19.38 -1.33 -9.69
CA SER A 152 -18.10 -1.07 -9.00
C SER A 152 -18.06 -1.75 -7.63
N ARG A 153 -19.15 -1.70 -6.87
CA ARG A 153 -19.25 -2.41 -5.58
C ARG A 153 -19.14 -3.92 -5.75
N ASN A 154 -19.75 -4.49 -6.78
CA ASN A 154 -19.68 -5.92 -7.06
C ASN A 154 -18.26 -6.36 -7.46
N ILE A 155 -17.57 -5.57 -8.29
CA ILE A 155 -16.15 -5.80 -8.60
C ILE A 155 -15.31 -5.72 -7.33
N LEU A 156 -15.50 -4.70 -6.48
CA LEU A 156 -14.76 -4.56 -5.23
C LEU A 156 -15.05 -5.70 -4.24
N LYS A 157 -16.30 -6.18 -4.16
CA LYS A 157 -16.67 -7.36 -3.36
C LYS A 157 -16.02 -8.62 -3.90
N LEU A 158 -16.06 -8.85 -5.22
CA LEU A 158 -15.42 -10.00 -5.86
C LEU A 158 -13.91 -9.98 -5.61
N LEU A 159 -13.27 -8.83 -5.88
CA LEU A 159 -11.88 -8.61 -5.57
C LEU A 159 -11.61 -8.91 -4.10
N SER A 160 -12.40 -8.37 -3.16
CA SER A 160 -12.23 -8.62 -1.72
C SER A 160 -12.27 -10.10 -1.30
N ARG A 161 -12.88 -10.98 -2.11
CA ARG A 161 -13.01 -12.43 -1.88
C ARG A 161 -11.94 -13.26 -2.57
N ILE A 162 -11.37 -12.77 -3.69
CA ILE A 162 -10.28 -13.45 -4.40
C ILE A 162 -8.98 -13.30 -3.61
N SER A 163 -8.13 -14.33 -3.57
CA SER A 163 -6.85 -14.27 -2.87
C SER A 163 -6.05 -13.02 -3.30
N LEU A 164 -5.46 -12.34 -2.33
CA LEU A 164 -4.74 -11.09 -2.56
C LEU A 164 -3.58 -11.27 -3.56
N ALA A 165 -3.04 -12.48 -3.68
CA ALA A 165 -2.05 -12.88 -4.67
C ALA A 165 -2.57 -12.68 -6.11
N LEU A 166 -3.75 -13.22 -6.46
CA LEU A 166 -4.33 -13.07 -7.80
C LEU A 166 -4.65 -11.61 -8.15
N ARG A 167 -5.00 -10.78 -7.16
CA ARG A 167 -5.25 -9.34 -7.36
C ARG A 167 -4.00 -8.60 -7.80
N LEU A 168 -2.87 -8.95 -7.19
CA LEU A 168 -1.61 -8.26 -7.45
C LEU A 168 -1.00 -8.71 -8.79
N VAL A 169 -1.20 -9.98 -9.17
CA VAL A 169 -0.88 -10.49 -10.52
C VAL A 169 -1.70 -9.77 -11.60
N ALA A 170 -3.02 -9.66 -11.43
CA ALA A 170 -3.86 -8.93 -12.38
C ALA A 170 -3.43 -7.46 -12.53
N ILE A 171 -3.07 -6.80 -11.43
CA ILE A 171 -2.59 -5.41 -11.43
C ILE A 171 -1.20 -5.27 -12.07
N ALA A 172 -0.30 -6.24 -11.88
CA ALA A 172 1.00 -6.25 -12.51
C ALA A 172 0.90 -6.48 -14.03
N SER A 173 0.05 -7.42 -14.46
CA SER A 173 -0.20 -7.71 -15.87
C SER A 173 -0.82 -6.51 -16.62
N LEU A 174 -1.62 -5.68 -15.95
CA LEU A 174 -2.23 -4.46 -16.52
C LEU A 174 -1.26 -3.26 -16.63
N ASN A 175 -0.07 -3.33 -16.01
CA ASN A 175 0.95 -2.29 -16.05
C ASN A 175 2.13 -2.60 -17.01
N SER A 176 2.00 -3.64 -17.84
CA SER A 176 3.00 -4.12 -18.80
C SER A 176 3.27 -3.14 -19.96
N GLY A 177 3.91 -2.00 -19.65
CA GLY A 177 4.85 -1.34 -20.55
C GLY A 177 6.31 -1.69 -20.22
N CYS A 178 6.57 -2.41 -19.12
CA CYS A 178 7.92 -2.77 -18.68
C CYS A 178 7.95 -4.03 -17.81
N ALA A 179 7.13 -5.05 -18.13
CA ALA A 179 7.06 -6.29 -17.35
C ALA A 179 7.15 -7.50 -18.28
N LYS A 180 8.31 -7.68 -18.92
CA LYS A 180 8.59 -8.91 -19.67
C LYS A 180 8.89 -10.16 -18.82
N PRO A 181 9.21 -10.13 -17.50
CA PRO A 181 9.43 -11.38 -16.77
C PRO A 181 8.28 -11.84 -15.87
N LEU A 182 7.29 -10.99 -15.52
CA LEU A 182 6.28 -11.33 -14.49
C LEU A 182 5.29 -12.43 -14.89
N VAL A 183 5.05 -12.65 -16.19
CA VAL A 183 4.17 -13.73 -16.67
C VAL A 183 4.91 -15.08 -16.71
N GLN A 184 6.23 -15.09 -16.86
CA GLN A 184 7.01 -16.34 -16.90
C GLN A 184 7.27 -16.96 -15.53
N VAL A 185 7.35 -16.14 -14.46
CA VAL A 185 7.71 -16.62 -13.12
C VAL A 185 6.51 -17.26 -12.39
N LEU A 186 5.28 -16.85 -12.69
CA LEU A 186 4.08 -17.36 -11.99
C LEU A 186 3.44 -18.58 -12.64
N PHE A 187 3.82 -18.91 -13.88
CA PHE A 187 3.26 -20.06 -14.62
C PHE A 187 4.27 -21.19 -14.89
N ASN A 188 5.54 -21.05 -14.45
CA ASN A 188 6.55 -22.11 -14.53
C ASN A 188 6.93 -22.62 -13.14
N SER A 189 5.93 -23.17 -12.43
CA SER A 189 6.14 -23.98 -11.24
C SER A 189 5.32 -25.27 -11.39
N GLU A 190 5.69 -26.06 -12.39
CA GLU A 190 5.50 -27.52 -12.37
C GLU A 190 6.85 -28.16 -12.05
#